data_AF-A0A1M3BIX7-F1
#
_entry.id   AF-A0A1M3BIX7-F1
#
_cell.length_a   1.000
_cell.length_b   1.000
_cell.length_c   1.000
_cell.angle_alpha   90.00
_cell.angle_beta   90.00
_cell.angle_gamma   90.00
#
_symmetry.space_group_name_H-M   'P 1'
#
loop_
_entity.id
_entity.type
_entity.pdbx_description
1 polymer ?
#
loop_
_entity_poly.entity_id
_entity_poly.type
_entity_poly.pdbx_seq_one_letter_code
_entity_poly.pdbx_strand_id
1 'polypeptide(L)'
;MAFHIEVATGRRHARSFNLSEEELGRTVLDPWLSGRPILLGDRKWTRDDEDSRLRILEGPELSVQDLAFSQGWANAERASADVTGAVLETATEGRRAQRGPAAIVIRTDSAVGTLAEIVSGHDTETVSLEAARGRIDGRDPAVAAVILVVERD
;
A
#
# COMPACT_ATOMS: atom_id res chain seq x y z
N MET A 1 20.16 -6.62 4.74
CA MET A 1 19.46 -6.66 6.05
C MET A 1 18.31 -7.64 5.95
N ALA A 2 17.78 -8.08 7.08
CA ALA A 2 16.69 -9.04 7.13
C ALA A 2 15.47 -8.44 7.84
N PHE A 3 14.30 -8.95 7.48
CA PHE A 3 13.03 -8.55 8.06
C PHE A 3 12.44 -9.65 8.94
N HIS A 4 11.86 -9.23 10.07
CA HIS A 4 11.16 -10.10 11.01
C HIS A 4 9.76 -9.57 11.19
N ILE A 5 8.76 -10.44 11.11
CA ILE A 5 7.36 -10.03 11.15
C ILE A 5 6.62 -10.74 12.26
N GLU A 6 5.69 -10.03 12.86
CA GLU A 6 4.67 -10.58 13.73
C GLU A 6 3.30 -10.14 13.20
N VAL A 7 2.40 -11.10 13.02
CA VAL A 7 0.98 -10.82 12.81
C VAL A 7 0.21 -11.38 13.99
N ALA A 8 -0.65 -10.55 14.58
CA ALA A 8 -1.37 -10.88 15.80
C ALA A 8 -2.84 -10.49 15.71
N THR A 9 -3.70 -11.27 16.34
CA THR A 9 -5.14 -11.00 16.50
C THR A 9 -5.54 -11.45 17.91
N GLY A 10 -5.86 -10.49 18.78
CA GLY A 10 -6.09 -10.74 20.20
C GLY A 10 -4.87 -11.40 20.86
N ARG A 11 -5.03 -12.59 21.44
CA ARG A 11 -3.94 -13.35 22.09
C ARG A 11 -3.10 -14.22 21.15
N ARG A 12 -3.53 -14.37 19.89
CA ARG A 12 -2.87 -15.24 18.92
C ARG A 12 -1.90 -14.42 18.12
N HIS A 13 -0.71 -14.96 17.88
CA HIS A 13 0.27 -14.36 17.00
C HIS A 13 0.98 -15.46 16.20
N ALA A 14 1.49 -15.09 15.04
CA ALA A 14 2.44 -15.87 14.28
C ALA A 14 3.60 -14.97 13.86
N ARG A 15 4.79 -15.57 13.75
CA ARG A 15 6.02 -14.85 13.48
C ARG A 15 6.79 -15.52 12.36
N SER A 16 7.47 -14.70 11.57
CA SER A 16 8.47 -15.15 10.61
C SER A 16 9.74 -14.33 10.82
N PHE A 17 10.88 -14.95 10.62
CA PHE A 17 12.18 -14.32 10.84
C PHE A 17 13.02 -14.43 9.57
N ASN A 18 14.03 -13.58 9.46
CA ASN A 18 15.04 -13.63 8.42
C ASN A 18 14.49 -13.51 6.98
N LEU A 19 13.36 -12.81 6.80
CA LEU A 19 12.81 -12.59 5.47
C LEU A 19 13.70 -11.62 4.68
N SER A 20 13.96 -11.96 3.42
CA SER A 20 14.44 -10.96 2.45
C SER A 20 13.35 -9.93 2.14
N GLU A 21 13.75 -8.82 1.53
CA GLU A 21 12.81 -7.80 1.05
C GLU A 21 11.81 -8.38 0.03
N GLU A 22 12.28 -9.23 -0.89
CA GLU A 22 11.44 -9.89 -1.89
C GLU A 22 10.40 -10.82 -1.23
N GLU A 23 10.83 -11.62 -0.26
CA GLU A 23 9.94 -12.52 0.48
C GLU A 23 8.91 -11.73 1.30
N LEU A 24 9.34 -10.68 2.00
CA LEU A 24 8.46 -9.76 2.72
C LEU A 24 7.41 -9.17 1.77
N GLY A 25 7.84 -8.67 0.62
CA GLY A 25 6.99 -8.14 -0.43
C GLY A 25 5.91 -9.14 -0.86
N ARG A 26 6.33 -10.30 -1.37
CA ARG A 26 5.44 -11.27 -1.99
C ARG A 26 4.52 -11.99 -1.01
N THR A 27 5.03 -12.32 0.19
CA THR A 27 4.32 -13.22 1.13
C THR A 27 3.56 -12.49 2.22
N VAL A 28 3.94 -11.25 2.54
CA VAL A 28 3.33 -10.47 3.63
C VAL A 28 2.68 -9.20 3.08
N LEU A 29 3.45 -8.27 2.51
CA LEU A 29 2.96 -6.96 2.10
C LEU A 29 1.91 -7.09 1.00
N ASP A 30 2.17 -7.95 0.02
CA ASP A 30 1.29 -8.10 -1.11
C ASP A 30 -0.10 -8.62 -0.77
N PRO A 31 -0.25 -9.73 -0.02
CA PRO A 31 -1.55 -10.15 0.44
C PRO A 31 -2.18 -9.13 1.39
N TRP A 32 -1.43 -8.61 2.36
CA TRP A 32 -1.93 -7.68 3.37
C TRP A 32 -2.55 -6.40 2.79
N LEU A 33 -1.85 -5.77 1.85
CA LEU A 33 -2.31 -4.54 1.19
C LEU A 33 -3.43 -4.79 0.16
N SER A 34 -3.60 -6.02 -0.30
CA SER A 34 -4.66 -6.42 -1.22
C SER A 34 -5.89 -7.02 -0.52
N GLY A 35 -5.96 -6.99 0.82
CA GLY A 35 -7.04 -7.64 1.58
C GLY A 35 -7.06 -9.16 1.47
N ARG A 36 -5.98 -9.79 0.97
CA ARG A 36 -5.84 -11.24 0.95
C ARG A 36 -5.20 -11.72 2.25
N PRO A 37 -5.52 -12.92 2.73
CA PRO A 37 -4.91 -13.44 3.93
C PRO A 37 -3.41 -13.71 3.75
N ILE A 38 -2.61 -13.33 4.73
CA ILE A 38 -1.24 -13.85 4.92
C ILE A 38 -1.36 -15.30 5.41
N LEU A 39 -0.58 -16.21 4.82
CA LEU A 39 -0.47 -17.59 5.27
C LEU A 39 0.77 -17.72 6.14
N LEU A 40 0.60 -17.81 7.46
CA LEU A 40 1.72 -17.90 8.39
C LEU A 40 1.38 -18.83 9.56
N GLY A 41 2.24 -19.84 9.76
CA GLY A 41 1.94 -20.99 10.60
C GLY A 41 0.72 -21.74 10.07
N ASP A 42 -0.14 -22.21 10.98
CA ASP A 42 -1.34 -22.98 10.63
C ASP A 42 -2.59 -22.10 10.43
N ARG A 43 -2.41 -20.79 10.27
CA ARG A 43 -3.50 -19.81 10.26
C ARG A 43 -3.42 -18.86 9.07
N LYS A 44 -4.61 -18.37 8.71
CA LYS A 44 -4.81 -17.26 7.78
C LYS A 44 -4.99 -15.99 8.58
N TRP A 45 -4.26 -14.95 8.23
CA TRP A 45 -4.28 -13.66 8.92
C TRP A 45 -4.76 -12.58 7.96
N THR A 46 -5.85 -11.92 8.29
CA THR A 46 -6.48 -10.91 7.44
C THR A 46 -6.35 -9.52 8.05
N ARG A 47 -6.23 -8.52 7.19
CA ARG A 47 -6.19 -7.11 7.59
C ARG A 47 -7.55 -6.59 8.05
N ASP A 48 -8.64 -7.15 7.53
CA ASP A 48 -10.01 -6.67 7.77
C ASP A 48 -10.56 -7.02 9.16
N ASP A 49 -9.79 -7.76 9.97
CA ASP A 49 -10.11 -8.00 11.37
C ASP A 49 -9.57 -6.82 12.20
N GLU A 50 -10.46 -6.11 12.91
CA GLU A 50 -10.14 -4.89 13.65
C GLU A 50 -9.07 -5.08 14.73
N ASP A 51 -8.95 -6.31 15.26
CA ASP A 51 -7.93 -6.66 16.26
C ASP A 51 -6.61 -7.14 15.63
N SER A 52 -6.54 -7.18 14.30
CA SER A 52 -5.37 -7.66 13.55
C SER A 52 -4.28 -6.60 13.46
N ARG A 53 -3.07 -6.96 13.88
CA ARG A 53 -1.90 -6.08 13.89
C ARG A 53 -0.75 -6.77 13.19
N LEU A 54 -0.13 -6.05 12.26
CA LEU A 54 1.12 -6.45 11.61
C LEU A 54 2.25 -5.58 12.16
N ARG A 55 3.35 -6.20 12.58
CA ARG A 55 4.61 -5.54 12.92
C ARG A 55 5.72 -6.07 12.04
N ILE A 56 6.59 -5.18 11.61
CA ILE A 56 7.74 -5.47 10.74
C ILE A 56 8.95 -4.81 11.37
N LEU A 57 9.93 -5.63 11.72
CA LEU A 57 11.22 -5.21 12.24
C LEU A 57 12.29 -5.44 11.18
N GLU A 58 13.21 -4.50 11.05
CA GLU A 58 14.37 -4.61 10.16
C GLU A 58 15.67 -4.59 10.96
N GLY A 59 16.55 -5.55 10.71
CA GLY A 59 17.87 -5.58 11.33
C GLY A 59 18.74 -6.75 10.90
N PRO A 60 19.64 -7.24 11.77
CA PRO A 60 20.50 -8.37 11.44
C PRO A 60 19.69 -9.66 11.29
N GLU A 61 20.26 -10.59 10.53
CA GLU A 61 19.78 -11.97 10.49
C GLU A 61 19.96 -12.62 11.87
N LEU A 62 18.92 -13.28 12.36
CA LEU A 62 18.95 -14.00 13.63
C LEU A 62 19.49 -15.41 13.40
N SER A 63 20.49 -15.77 14.20
CA SER A 63 21.05 -17.12 14.18
C SER A 63 20.08 -18.15 14.77
N VAL A 64 20.38 -19.44 14.57
CA VAL A 64 19.62 -20.53 15.22
C VAL A 64 19.63 -20.38 16.74
N GLN A 65 20.73 -19.91 17.33
CA GLN A 65 20.80 -19.66 18.77
C GLN A 65 19.85 -18.53 19.20
N ASP A 66 19.74 -17.47 18.40
CA ASP A 66 18.84 -16.34 18.71
C ASP A 66 17.36 -16.74 18.62
N LEU A 67 17.04 -17.69 17.74
CA LEU A 67 15.67 -18.19 17.54
C LEU A 67 15.27 -19.28 18.54
N ALA A 68 16.23 -19.87 19.26
CA ALA A 68 15.99 -20.95 20.20
C ALA A 68 15.09 -20.52 21.37
N PHE A 69 14.43 -21.51 21.98
CA PHE A 69 13.64 -21.33 23.22
C PHE A 69 12.59 -20.20 23.15
N SER A 70 11.99 -19.98 21.96
CA SER A 70 10.99 -18.94 21.73
C SER A 70 11.47 -17.50 21.95
N GLN A 71 12.79 -17.27 21.97
CA GLN A 71 13.38 -15.95 22.20
C GLN A 71 13.51 -15.09 20.94
N GLY A 72 13.25 -15.66 19.75
CA GLY A 72 13.48 -14.99 18.47
C GLY A 72 12.85 -13.60 18.38
N TRP A 73 11.62 -13.42 18.87
CA TRP A 73 10.95 -12.11 18.82
C TRP A 73 11.58 -11.09 19.77
N ALA A 74 11.85 -11.47 21.02
CA ALA A 74 12.47 -10.58 21.98
C ALA A 74 13.89 -10.18 21.54
N ASN A 75 14.58 -11.07 20.82
CA ASN A 75 15.89 -10.80 20.23
C ASN A 75 15.78 -9.88 19.01
N ALA A 76 14.81 -10.10 18.11
CA ALA A 76 14.50 -9.19 17.02
C ALA A 76 14.20 -7.78 17.53
N GLU A 77 13.29 -7.64 18.50
CA GLU A 77 12.92 -6.34 19.07
C GLU A 77 14.09 -5.56 19.66
N ARG A 78 15.09 -6.27 20.19
CA ARG A 78 16.29 -5.64 20.76
C ARG A 78 17.32 -5.24 19.71
N ALA A 79 17.42 -6.00 18.62
CA ALA A 79 18.47 -5.87 17.61
C ALA A 79 18.02 -5.14 16.34
N SER A 80 16.72 -4.89 16.18
CA SER A 80 16.09 -4.34 14.99
C SER A 80 15.33 -3.05 15.27
N ALA A 81 15.11 -2.27 14.21
CA ALA A 81 14.21 -1.12 14.24
C ALA A 81 12.79 -1.54 13.80
N ASP A 82 11.75 -0.94 14.41
CA ASP A 82 10.39 -1.09 13.91
C ASP A 82 10.19 -0.20 12.69
N VAL A 83 10.00 -0.83 11.53
CA VAL A 83 9.86 -0.17 10.22
C VAL A 83 8.45 -0.34 9.66
N THR A 84 7.50 -0.83 10.47
CA THR A 84 6.15 -1.19 10.03
C THR A 84 5.47 -0.07 9.24
N GLY A 85 5.46 1.15 9.78
CA GLY A 85 4.84 2.30 9.14
C GLY A 85 5.50 2.65 7.80
N ALA A 86 6.83 2.81 7.81
CA ALA A 86 7.60 3.21 6.64
C ALA A 86 7.51 2.19 5.49
N VAL A 87 7.54 0.89 5.80
CA VAL A 87 7.42 -0.18 4.79
C VAL A 87 6.01 -0.23 4.22
N LEU A 88 4.98 -0.12 5.07
CA LEU A 88 3.59 -0.12 4.59
C LEU A 88 3.29 1.12 3.73
N GLU A 89 3.83 2.29 4.09
CA GLU A 89 3.72 3.52 3.32
C GLU A 89 4.38 3.37 1.96
N THR A 90 5.67 3.03 1.93
CA THR A 90 6.44 2.80 0.69
C THR A 90 5.75 1.78 -0.23
N ALA A 91 5.30 0.65 0.31
CA ALA A 91 4.61 -0.37 -0.47
C ALA A 91 3.26 0.11 -1.01
N THR A 92 2.54 0.94 -0.25
CA THR A 92 1.29 1.56 -0.70
C THR A 92 1.56 2.59 -1.81
N GLU A 93 2.60 3.40 -1.68
CA GLU A 93 3.01 4.36 -2.72
C GLU A 93 3.45 3.69 -4.00
N GLY A 94 4.23 2.61 -3.91
CA GLY A 94 4.61 1.78 -5.05
C GLY A 94 3.39 1.21 -5.78
N ARG A 95 2.36 0.79 -5.04
CA ARG A 95 1.08 0.33 -5.62
C ARG A 95 0.28 1.47 -6.25
N ARG A 96 0.22 2.64 -5.61
CA ARG A 96 -0.37 3.84 -6.22
C ARG A 96 0.40 4.25 -7.48
N ALA A 97 1.70 3.99 -7.55
CA ALA A 97 2.50 4.31 -8.73
C ALA A 97 2.22 3.43 -9.92
N GLN A 98 2.00 2.14 -9.66
CA GLN A 98 1.59 1.18 -10.68
C GLN A 98 0.15 1.42 -11.11
N ARG A 99 -0.73 1.88 -10.20
CA ARG A 99 -2.04 2.45 -10.51
C ARG A 99 -1.91 3.91 -10.91
N GLY A 100 -1.23 4.16 -12.03
CA GLY A 100 -1.26 5.48 -12.67
C GLY A 100 -2.71 5.94 -12.91
N PRO A 101 -2.93 7.23 -13.21
CA PRO A 101 -4.26 7.75 -13.52
C PRO A 101 -4.92 6.86 -14.58
N ALA A 102 -6.11 6.35 -14.26
CA ALA A 102 -6.89 5.60 -15.23
C ALA A 102 -7.40 6.58 -16.29
N ALA A 103 -6.85 6.50 -17.50
CA ALA A 103 -7.35 7.27 -18.63
C ALA A 103 -8.66 6.64 -19.12
N ILE A 104 -9.76 7.40 -19.06
CA ILE A 104 -11.08 6.99 -19.57
C ILE A 104 -11.42 7.87 -20.77
N VAL A 105 -11.75 7.25 -21.90
CA VAL A 105 -12.27 7.94 -23.08
C VAL A 105 -13.78 7.80 -23.10
N ILE A 106 -14.48 8.92 -22.92
CA ILE A 106 -15.94 8.99 -23.02
C ILE A 106 -16.30 9.44 -24.44
N ARG A 107 -17.16 8.68 -25.11
CA ARG A 107 -17.75 9.08 -26.40
C ARG A 107 -19.16 9.59 -26.13
N THR A 108 -19.44 10.80 -26.61
CA THR A 108 -20.71 11.47 -26.38
C THR A 108 -21.05 12.38 -27.55
N ASP A 109 -22.34 12.59 -27.79
CA ASP A 109 -22.84 13.51 -28.82
C ASP A 109 -22.75 14.98 -28.36
N SER A 110 -22.59 15.22 -27.04
CA SER A 110 -22.37 16.55 -26.47
C SER A 110 -21.31 16.53 -25.38
N ALA A 111 -20.12 17.04 -25.72
CA ALA A 111 -19.03 17.19 -24.77
C ALA A 111 -19.43 18.11 -23.59
N VAL A 112 -20.10 19.22 -23.88
CA VAL A 112 -20.54 20.20 -22.88
C VAL A 112 -21.58 19.60 -21.92
N GLY A 113 -22.60 18.91 -22.44
CA GLY A 113 -23.62 18.28 -21.59
C GLY A 113 -23.04 17.19 -20.69
N THR A 114 -22.15 16.37 -21.25
CA THR A 114 -21.49 15.29 -20.50
C THR A 114 -20.56 15.84 -19.43
N LEU A 115 -19.81 16.90 -19.74
CA LEU A 115 -18.96 17.58 -18.74
C LEU A 115 -19.84 18.11 -17.61
N ALA A 116 -20.91 18.85 -17.92
CA ALA A 116 -21.81 19.44 -16.93
C ALA A 116 -22.40 18.40 -15.96
N GLU A 117 -22.75 17.20 -16.46
CA GLU A 117 -23.19 16.09 -15.62
C GLU A 117 -22.07 15.57 -14.71
N ILE A 118 -20.87 15.35 -15.26
CA ILE A 118 -19.73 14.79 -14.52
C ILE A 118 -19.24 15.75 -13.43
N VAL A 119 -19.22 17.06 -13.71
CA VAL A 119 -18.71 18.06 -12.76
C VAL A 119 -19.75 18.53 -11.75
N SER A 120 -21.01 18.13 -11.92
CA SER A 120 -22.10 18.53 -11.03
C SER A 120 -21.82 18.07 -9.59
N GLY A 121 -21.85 19.02 -8.65
CA GLY A 121 -21.58 18.75 -7.24
C GLY A 121 -20.10 18.69 -6.86
N HIS A 122 -19.19 19.01 -7.79
CA HIS A 122 -17.75 19.09 -7.55
C HIS A 122 -17.24 20.53 -7.71
N ASP A 123 -16.28 20.92 -6.88
CA ASP A 123 -15.54 22.16 -7.09
C ASP A 123 -14.60 21.97 -8.28
N THR A 124 -14.71 22.85 -9.27
CA THR A 124 -13.98 22.70 -10.54
C THR A 124 -13.24 23.97 -10.91
N GLU A 125 -12.00 23.79 -11.35
CA GLU A 125 -11.13 24.85 -11.81
C GLU A 125 -10.68 24.53 -13.24
N THR A 126 -10.72 25.52 -14.12
CA THR A 126 -10.10 25.40 -15.45
C THR A 126 -8.60 25.67 -15.34
N VAL A 127 -7.79 24.71 -15.77
CA VAL A 127 -6.32 24.81 -15.74
C VAL A 127 -5.73 24.52 -17.12
N SER A 128 -4.49 24.95 -17.35
CA SER A 128 -3.76 24.58 -18.56
C SER A 128 -3.39 23.09 -18.54
N LEU A 129 -3.15 22.50 -19.72
CA LEU A 129 -2.70 21.11 -19.83
C LEU A 129 -1.37 20.87 -19.09
N GLU A 130 -0.47 21.86 -19.09
CA GLU A 130 0.81 21.79 -18.36
C GLU A 130 0.60 21.75 -16.85
N ALA A 131 -0.27 22.61 -16.31
CA ALA A 131 -0.61 22.61 -14.89
C ALA A 131 -1.34 21.32 -14.48
N ALA A 132 -2.24 20.82 -15.33
CA ALA A 132 -2.91 19.54 -15.13
C ALA A 132 -1.90 18.38 -15.08
N ARG A 133 -0.91 18.37 -15.99
CA ARG A 133 0.13 17.35 -16.00
C ARG A 133 1.00 17.42 -14.74
N GLY A 134 1.36 18.62 -14.29
CA GLY A 134 2.09 18.81 -13.03
C GLY A 134 1.33 18.27 -11.81
N ARG A 135 0.01 18.46 -11.76
CA ARG A 135 -0.85 17.92 -10.68
C ARG A 135 -0.94 16.38 -10.72
N ILE A 136 -1.01 15.80 -11.92
CA ILE A 136 -1.01 14.34 -12.14
C ILE A 136 0.33 13.73 -11.75
N ASP A 137 1.43 14.26 -12.30
CA ASP A 137 2.78 13.74 -12.11
C ASP A 137 3.24 13.93 -10.65
N GLY A 138 2.86 15.06 -10.03
CA GLY A 138 3.10 15.36 -8.62
C GLY A 138 2.19 14.60 -7.65
N ARG A 139 1.19 13.86 -8.16
CA ARG A 139 0.16 13.15 -7.37
C ARG A 139 -0.44 13.99 -6.25
N ASP A 140 -0.86 15.20 -6.60
CA ASP A 140 -1.51 16.08 -5.65
C ASP A 140 -2.73 15.36 -5.03
N PRO A 141 -2.73 15.06 -3.72
CA PRO A 141 -3.80 14.30 -3.08
C PRO A 141 -5.14 15.07 -3.05
N ALA A 142 -5.12 16.39 -3.27
CA ALA A 142 -6.33 17.20 -3.42
C ALA A 142 -6.99 17.03 -4.80
N VAL A 143 -6.28 16.48 -5.79
CA VAL A 143 -6.76 16.31 -7.15
C VAL A 143 -7.30 14.90 -7.35
N ALA A 144 -8.64 14.77 -7.25
CA ALA A 144 -9.31 13.49 -7.43
C ALA A 144 -9.29 12.99 -8.89
N ALA A 145 -9.39 13.91 -9.87
CA ALA A 145 -9.38 13.58 -11.30
C ALA A 145 -8.98 14.81 -12.16
N VAL A 146 -8.47 14.53 -13.36
CA VAL A 146 -8.29 15.53 -14.44
C VAL A 146 -9.11 15.08 -15.63
N ILE A 147 -9.98 15.95 -16.14
CA ILE A 147 -10.82 15.69 -17.31
C ILE A 147 -10.32 16.56 -18.46
N LEU A 148 -9.88 15.94 -19.55
CA LEU A 148 -9.50 16.62 -20.78
C LEU A 148 -10.66 16.59 -21.76
N VAL A 149 -11.20 17.77 -22.08
CA VAL A 149 -12.24 17.92 -23.11
C VAL A 149 -11.56 18.40 -24.38
N VAL A 150 -11.73 17.65 -25.46
CA VAL A 150 -11.26 18.03 -26.80
C VAL A 150 -12.51 18.29 -27.64
N GLU A 151 -12.77 19.55 -27.96
CA GLU A 151 -13.74 19.89 -28.99
C GLU A 151 -13.13 19.51 -30.35
N ARG A 152 -13.88 18.75 -31.15
CA ARG A 152 -13.55 18.56 -32.55
C ARG A 152 -14.39 19.54 -33.35
N ASP A 153 -13.72 20.40 -34.11
CA ASP A 153 -14.33 21.26 -35.12
C ASP A 153 -15.14 20.47 -36.15
#